data_AF-A0A0E4BKF4-F1
#
_entry.id   AF-A0A0E4BKF4-F1
#
_cell.length_a   1.000
_cell.length_b   1.000
_cell.length_c   1.000
_cell.angle_alpha   90.00
_cell.angle_beta   90.00
_cell.angle_gamma   90.00
#
_symmetry.space_group_name_H-M   'P 1'
#
loop_
_entity.id
_entity.type
_entity.pdbx_description
1 polymer ?
#
loop_
_entity_poly.entity_id
_entity_poly.type
_entity_poly.pdbx_seq_one_letter_code
_entity_poly.pdbx_strand_id
1 'polypeptide(L)'
;MAQVDFIELYTLKWTIVSLILSSFLCHISRRFPMSDISPEILSKLTELIKAAGSGGAPRGAGPSGIELLKSVTEFLNAVAWPAAAVFCALLFRQQVTSFLGNVETVKVFGAEISRKIDKQIEQSAKEAQNKSEAELLSGPSEGELERAMTVKKLAANASSGVVMAQAESLAADYEHVRASMPPGNDRTRAMEVVVSKMRTIGQAFFPLRHEFAGVASPGKRLMVIATLQICYDFEMLDWLVQRVGSEKPFLQYQALVAILLAMQGKNAKAYIPSLDAAVSELGRFRDSFGGDTSRRGTLDEIEKVLNDLKRATQKRA
;
A
#
# COMPACT_ATOMS: atom_id res chain seq x y z
N MET A 1 -10.24 7.05 -52.49
CA MET A 1 -8.82 7.08 -52.06
C MET A 1 -8.71 6.53 -50.64
N ALA A 2 -9.15 5.27 -50.41
CA ALA A 2 -9.23 4.64 -49.09
C ALA A 2 -9.28 3.09 -49.22
N GLN A 3 -8.33 2.50 -49.95
CA GLN A 3 -8.28 1.05 -50.17
C GLN A 3 -6.87 0.46 -49.97
N VAL A 4 -5.92 1.24 -49.45
CA VAL A 4 -4.50 0.85 -49.32
C VAL A 4 -4.14 0.31 -47.92
N ASP A 5 -4.94 0.58 -46.88
CA ASP A 5 -4.55 0.26 -45.49
C ASP A 5 -4.80 -1.19 -45.04
N PHE A 6 -5.58 -1.98 -45.78
CA PHE A 6 -5.96 -3.33 -45.34
C PHE A 6 -4.86 -4.38 -45.57
N ILE A 7 -3.98 -4.15 -46.56
CA ILE A 7 -2.89 -5.08 -46.91
C ILE A 7 -1.72 -4.95 -45.91
N GLU A 8 -1.40 -3.73 -45.46
CA GLU A 8 -0.32 -3.50 -44.49
C GLU A 8 -0.63 -4.05 -43.09
N LEU A 9 -1.90 -4.02 -42.67
CA LEU A 9 -2.30 -4.59 -41.39
C LEU A 9 -2.20 -6.12 -41.36
N TYR A 10 -2.43 -6.78 -42.51
CA TYR A 10 -2.32 -8.23 -42.65
C TYR A 10 -0.87 -8.71 -42.67
N THR A 11 0.03 -7.99 -43.35
CA THR A 11 1.47 -8.30 -43.37
C THR A 11 2.12 -8.08 -42.01
N LEU A 12 1.70 -7.04 -41.28
CA LEU A 12 2.21 -6.79 -39.92
C LEU A 12 1.80 -7.91 -38.94
N LYS A 13 0.55 -8.36 -38.98
CA LYS A 13 0.07 -9.48 -38.16
C LYS A 13 0.83 -10.78 -38.45
N TRP A 14 1.07 -11.09 -39.73
CA TRP A 14 1.83 -12.27 -40.13
C TRP A 14 3.30 -12.22 -39.71
N THR A 15 3.91 -11.04 -39.72
CA THR A 15 5.31 -10.86 -39.31
C THR A 15 5.47 -11.07 -37.80
N ILE A 16 4.53 -10.55 -37.00
CA ILE A 16 4.51 -10.75 -35.54
C ILE A 16 4.28 -12.23 -35.20
N VAL A 17 3.31 -12.88 -35.86
CA VAL A 17 3.06 -14.32 -35.66
C VAL A 17 4.28 -15.15 -36.07
N SER A 18 4.93 -14.83 -37.18
CA SER A 18 6.15 -15.52 -37.65
C SER A 18 7.31 -15.37 -36.65
N LEU A 19 7.52 -14.17 -36.09
CA LEU A 19 8.55 -13.93 -35.08
C LEU A 19 8.28 -14.67 -33.78
N ILE A 20 7.03 -14.68 -33.32
CA ILE A 20 6.62 -15.43 -32.12
C ILE A 20 6.80 -16.93 -32.35
N LEU A 21 6.36 -17.46 -33.50
CA LEU A 21 6.52 -18.88 -33.83
C LEU A 21 8.00 -19.27 -33.94
N SER A 22 8.82 -18.44 -34.58
CA SER A 22 10.25 -18.71 -34.75
C SER A 22 10.99 -18.69 -33.40
N SER A 23 10.68 -17.71 -32.54
CA SER A 23 11.27 -17.63 -31.19
C SER A 23 10.79 -18.78 -30.30
N PHE A 24 9.53 -19.21 -30.44
CA PHE A 24 8.97 -20.35 -29.73
C PHE A 24 9.59 -21.68 -30.20
N LEU A 25 9.72 -21.89 -31.51
CA LEU A 25 10.36 -23.07 -32.09
C LEU A 25 11.84 -23.15 -31.71
N CYS A 26 12.55 -22.01 -31.69
CA CYS A 26 13.95 -21.93 -31.24
C CYS A 26 14.09 -22.24 -29.74
N HIS A 27 13.10 -21.84 -28.92
CA HIS A 27 13.09 -22.17 -27.50
C HIS A 27 12.77 -23.65 -27.24
N ILE A 28 11.83 -24.22 -28.00
CA ILE A 28 11.51 -25.66 -27.96
C ILE A 28 12.70 -26.50 -28.41
N SER A 29 13.37 -26.14 -29.50
CA SER A 29 14.51 -26.90 -30.03
C SER A 29 15.72 -26.91 -29.10
N ARG A 30 15.81 -25.95 -28.17
CA ARG A 30 16.86 -25.93 -27.13
C ARG A 30 16.52 -26.80 -25.91
N ARG A 31 15.24 -27.09 -25.66
CA ARG A 31 14.79 -27.87 -24.48
C ARG A 31 14.42 -29.30 -24.79
N PHE A 32 14.07 -29.61 -26.03
CA PHE A 32 13.75 -30.94 -26.49
C PHE A 32 14.71 -31.31 -27.62
N PRO A 33 15.67 -32.24 -27.42
CA PRO A 33 16.45 -32.76 -28.53
C PRO A 33 15.49 -33.38 -29.55
N MET A 34 15.53 -32.91 -30.80
CA MET A 34 14.64 -33.32 -31.90
C MET A 34 14.70 -34.83 -32.23
N SER A 35 15.55 -35.61 -31.54
CA SER A 35 15.66 -37.07 -31.69
C SER A 35 14.39 -37.83 -31.29
N ASP A 36 13.50 -37.22 -30.50
CA ASP A 36 12.34 -37.92 -29.93
C ASP A 36 11.03 -37.64 -30.69
N ILE A 37 11.07 -36.81 -31.73
CA ILE A 37 9.91 -36.54 -32.58
C ILE A 37 9.87 -37.58 -33.69
N SER A 38 8.82 -38.40 -33.69
CA SER A 38 8.62 -39.43 -34.72
C SER A 38 8.70 -38.80 -36.12
N PRO A 39 9.56 -39.31 -37.02
CA PRO A 39 9.71 -38.78 -38.38
C PRO A 39 8.40 -38.82 -39.20
N GLU A 40 7.46 -39.66 -38.77
CA GLU A 40 6.11 -39.76 -39.34
C GLU A 40 5.27 -38.49 -39.12
N ILE A 41 5.46 -37.81 -37.97
CA ILE A 41 4.76 -36.56 -37.65
C ILE A 41 5.30 -35.41 -38.50
N LEU A 42 6.62 -35.33 -38.64
CA LEU A 42 7.28 -34.32 -39.48
C LEU A 42 6.90 -34.50 -40.96
N SER A 43 6.85 -35.74 -41.45
CA SER A 43 6.39 -36.06 -42.81
C SER A 43 4.96 -35.55 -43.08
N LYS A 44 4.00 -35.87 -42.20
CA LYS A 44 2.60 -35.44 -42.36
C LYS A 44 2.44 -33.93 -42.28
N LEU A 45 3.22 -33.25 -41.43
CA LEU A 45 3.19 -31.79 -41.33
C LEU A 45 3.70 -31.13 -42.63
N THR A 46 4.73 -31.74 -43.23
CA THR A 46 5.32 -31.26 -44.49
C THR A 46 4.36 -31.47 -45.67
N GLU A 47 3.65 -32.61 -45.71
CA GLU A 47 2.60 -32.86 -46.72
C GLU A 47 1.44 -31.87 -46.60
N LEU A 48 1.00 -31.54 -45.38
CA LEU A 48 -0.05 -30.54 -45.15
C LEU A 48 0.34 -29.14 -45.63
N ILE A 49 1.59 -28.72 -45.39
CA ILE A 49 2.12 -27.43 -45.87
C ILE A 49 2.20 -27.42 -47.40
N LYS A 50 2.60 -28.53 -48.01
CA LYS A 50 2.73 -28.66 -49.47
C LYS A 50 1.38 -28.66 -50.17
N ALA A 51 0.38 -29.32 -49.58
CA ALA A 51 -0.99 -29.33 -50.07
C ALA A 51 -1.66 -27.95 -49.95
N ALA A 52 -1.33 -27.16 -48.92
CA ALA A 52 -1.84 -25.80 -48.76
C ALA A 52 -1.20 -24.79 -49.72
N GLY A 53 0.01 -25.06 -50.23
CA GLY A 53 0.76 -24.17 -51.12
C GLY A 53 0.49 -24.36 -52.63
N SER A 54 -0.12 -25.48 -53.06
CA SER A 54 -0.29 -25.81 -54.49
C SER A 54 -1.68 -25.44 -55.04
N GLY A 55 -2.11 -24.19 -54.85
CA GLY A 55 -3.38 -23.66 -55.34
C GLY A 55 -3.34 -23.18 -56.79
N GLY A 56 -3.31 -24.10 -57.76
CA GLY A 56 -3.64 -23.80 -59.16
C GLY A 56 -5.14 -23.92 -59.39
N ALA A 57 -5.82 -22.79 -59.67
CA ALA A 57 -7.28 -22.74 -59.77
C ALA A 57 -7.84 -23.35 -61.07
N PRO A 58 -8.83 -24.28 -61.01
CA PRO A 58 -9.68 -24.58 -62.14
C PRO A 58 -10.97 -23.74 -62.09
N ARG A 59 -11.33 -23.16 -63.23
CA ARG A 59 -12.62 -22.49 -63.46
C ARG A 59 -13.70 -23.53 -63.72
N GLY A 60 -14.74 -23.57 -62.88
CA GLY A 60 -15.96 -24.34 -63.15
C GLY A 60 -16.86 -24.43 -61.93
N ALA A 61 -18.12 -24.01 -62.10
CA ALA A 61 -19.09 -23.70 -61.06
C ALA A 61 -19.43 -24.84 -60.09
N GLY A 62 -19.43 -24.50 -58.80
CA GLY A 62 -19.87 -25.28 -57.64
C GLY A 62 -19.49 -24.50 -56.37
N PRO A 63 -20.21 -24.65 -55.24
CA PRO A 63 -19.95 -23.88 -54.02
C PRO A 63 -18.46 -23.98 -53.68
N SER A 64 -17.81 -22.82 -53.72
CA SER A 64 -16.38 -22.73 -54.00
C SER A 64 -15.57 -23.44 -52.91
N GLY A 65 -14.61 -24.29 -53.29
CA GLY A 65 -13.70 -24.94 -52.33
C GLY A 65 -12.96 -23.95 -51.41
N ILE A 66 -12.97 -22.66 -51.76
CA ILE A 66 -12.47 -21.54 -50.95
C ILE A 66 -13.33 -21.32 -49.68
N GLU A 67 -14.65 -21.52 -49.73
CA GLU A 67 -15.52 -21.43 -48.54
C GLU A 67 -15.31 -22.61 -47.57
N LEU A 68 -14.99 -23.78 -48.11
CA LEU A 68 -14.67 -24.98 -47.33
C LEU A 68 -13.29 -24.84 -46.65
N LEU A 69 -12.30 -24.27 -47.35
CA LEU A 69 -11.02 -23.93 -46.72
C LEU A 69 -11.15 -22.84 -45.66
N LYS A 70 -11.97 -21.81 -45.90
CA LYS A 70 -12.17 -20.70 -44.96
C LYS A 70 -12.82 -21.19 -43.66
N SER A 71 -13.87 -22.02 -43.75
CA SER A 71 -14.53 -22.62 -42.59
C SER A 71 -13.62 -23.56 -41.81
N VAL A 72 -12.74 -24.32 -42.48
CA VAL A 72 -11.71 -25.15 -41.81
C VAL A 72 -10.67 -24.28 -41.09
N THR A 73 -10.21 -23.17 -41.67
CA THR A 73 -9.30 -22.25 -40.98
C THR A 73 -9.95 -21.51 -39.81
N GLU A 74 -11.22 -21.14 -39.90
CA GLU A 74 -11.98 -20.54 -38.80
C GLU A 74 -12.18 -21.54 -37.66
N PHE A 75 -12.48 -22.81 -37.99
CA PHE A 75 -12.56 -23.90 -37.01
C PHE A 75 -11.20 -24.18 -36.36
N LEU A 76 -10.12 -24.26 -37.15
CA LEU A 76 -8.78 -24.45 -36.62
C LEU A 76 -8.35 -23.30 -35.72
N ASN A 77 -8.64 -22.04 -36.06
CA ASN A 77 -8.36 -20.92 -35.14
C ASN A 77 -9.24 -20.94 -33.88
N ALA A 78 -10.50 -21.35 -34.00
CA ALA A 78 -11.43 -21.46 -32.88
C ALA A 78 -11.05 -22.60 -31.91
N VAL A 79 -10.47 -23.69 -32.42
CA VAL A 79 -10.09 -24.87 -31.63
C VAL A 79 -8.62 -24.85 -31.21
N ALA A 80 -7.73 -24.26 -32.02
CA ALA A 80 -6.29 -24.22 -31.75
C ALA A 80 -5.96 -23.42 -30.49
N TRP A 81 -6.65 -22.30 -30.23
CA TRP A 81 -6.38 -21.54 -29.01
C TRP A 81 -6.81 -22.30 -27.74
N PRO A 82 -8.04 -22.83 -27.62
CA PRO A 82 -8.41 -23.67 -26.49
C PRO A 82 -7.51 -24.90 -26.33
N ALA A 83 -7.17 -25.58 -27.42
CA ALA A 83 -6.26 -26.73 -27.38
C ALA A 83 -4.84 -26.35 -26.96
N ALA A 84 -4.30 -25.23 -27.47
CA ALA A 84 -3.00 -24.70 -27.06
C ALA A 84 -3.01 -24.22 -25.61
N ALA A 85 -4.09 -23.61 -25.14
CA ALA A 85 -4.26 -23.19 -23.75
C ALA A 85 -4.32 -24.41 -22.82
N VAL A 86 -5.07 -25.46 -23.18
CA VAL A 86 -5.10 -26.73 -22.45
C VAL A 86 -3.74 -27.41 -22.47
N PHE A 87 -3.08 -27.45 -23.62
CA PHE A 87 -1.75 -28.06 -23.76
C PHE A 87 -0.69 -27.30 -22.95
N CYS A 88 -0.71 -25.96 -22.97
CA CYS A 88 0.13 -25.13 -22.11
C CYS A 88 -0.20 -25.37 -20.62
N ALA A 89 -1.47 -25.41 -20.24
CA ALA A 89 -1.87 -25.70 -18.87
C ALA A 89 -1.41 -27.08 -18.40
N LEU A 90 -1.38 -28.07 -19.31
CA LEU A 90 -0.89 -29.43 -19.03
C LEU A 90 0.65 -29.50 -18.96
N LEU A 91 1.35 -28.92 -19.92
CA LEU A 91 2.83 -28.92 -19.96
C LEU A 91 3.43 -28.13 -18.81
N PHE A 92 2.82 -26.99 -18.48
CA PHE A 92 3.27 -26.14 -17.41
C PHE A 92 2.53 -26.43 -16.10
N ARG A 93 1.79 -27.53 -15.97
CA ARG A 93 0.94 -27.80 -14.79
C ARG A 93 1.71 -27.67 -13.48
N GLN A 94 2.96 -28.14 -13.41
CA GLN A 94 3.78 -28.04 -12.18
C GLN A 94 4.22 -26.60 -11.88
N GLN A 95 4.54 -25.81 -12.92
CA GLN A 95 4.90 -24.40 -12.74
C GLN A 95 3.66 -23.57 -12.41
N VAL A 96 2.55 -23.82 -13.12
CA VAL A 96 1.25 -23.19 -12.91
C VAL A 96 0.70 -23.51 -11.52
N THR A 97 0.83 -24.73 -10.99
CA THR A 97 0.43 -25.04 -9.60
C THR A 97 1.36 -24.41 -8.57
N SER A 98 2.66 -24.31 -8.84
CA SER A 98 3.60 -23.60 -7.95
C SER A 98 3.39 -22.08 -7.92
N PHE A 99 2.92 -21.50 -9.03
CA PHE A 99 2.56 -20.08 -9.11
C PHE A 99 1.14 -19.82 -8.58
N LEU A 100 0.13 -20.60 -8.96
CA LEU A 100 -1.25 -20.42 -8.49
C LEU A 100 -1.41 -20.74 -7.01
N GLY A 101 -0.69 -21.74 -6.48
CA GLY A 101 -0.65 -22.03 -5.05
C GLY A 101 -0.11 -20.87 -4.21
N ASN A 102 0.67 -19.97 -4.82
CA ASN A 102 1.26 -18.80 -4.18
C ASN A 102 0.60 -17.46 -4.55
N VAL A 103 -0.22 -17.36 -5.61
CA VAL A 103 -0.72 -16.08 -6.11
C VAL A 103 -2.20 -15.83 -5.80
N GLU A 104 -3.04 -16.86 -5.77
CA GLU A 104 -4.47 -16.67 -5.43
C GLU A 104 -4.72 -16.62 -3.94
N THR A 105 -4.01 -17.42 -3.14
CA THR A 105 -4.07 -17.36 -1.68
C THR A 105 -3.63 -15.98 -1.17
N VAL A 106 -2.54 -15.42 -1.68
CA VAL A 106 -1.99 -14.15 -1.17
C VAL A 106 -2.93 -12.96 -1.41
N LYS A 107 -3.63 -12.88 -2.54
CA LYS A 107 -4.60 -11.79 -2.78
C LYS A 107 -5.89 -11.93 -1.96
N VAL A 108 -6.40 -13.16 -1.82
CA VAL A 108 -7.63 -13.40 -1.04
C VAL A 108 -7.37 -13.17 0.46
N PHE A 109 -6.23 -13.62 0.99
CA PHE A 109 -5.87 -13.37 2.39
C PHE A 109 -5.57 -11.89 2.66
N GLY A 110 -4.88 -11.20 1.73
CA GLY A 110 -4.61 -9.77 1.87
C GLY A 110 -5.89 -8.92 1.92
N ALA A 111 -6.89 -9.25 1.10
CA ALA A 111 -8.17 -8.55 1.09
C ALA A 111 -8.96 -8.72 2.40
N GLU A 112 -8.97 -9.93 2.98
CA GLU A 112 -9.63 -10.16 4.27
C GLU A 112 -8.94 -9.39 5.41
N ILE A 113 -7.60 -9.40 5.45
CA ILE A 113 -6.86 -8.66 6.47
C ILE A 113 -7.07 -7.15 6.32
N SER A 114 -6.99 -6.61 5.10
CA SER A 114 -7.28 -5.19 4.84
C SER A 114 -8.66 -4.82 5.35
N ARG A 115 -9.69 -5.61 5.03
CA ARG A 115 -11.07 -5.36 5.49
C ARG A 115 -11.20 -5.37 7.02
N LYS A 116 -10.47 -6.25 7.72
CA LYS A 116 -10.45 -6.28 9.19
C LYS A 116 -9.76 -5.04 9.76
N ILE A 117 -8.68 -4.58 9.15
CA ILE A 117 -8.00 -3.32 9.52
C ILE A 117 -8.94 -2.13 9.29
N ASP A 118 -9.57 -2.04 8.12
CA ASP A 118 -10.53 -0.99 7.76
C ASP A 118 -11.68 -0.93 8.78
N LYS A 119 -12.18 -2.09 9.23
CA LYS A 119 -13.20 -2.17 10.27
C LYS A 119 -12.74 -1.55 11.59
N GLN A 120 -11.48 -1.74 12.01
CA GLN A 120 -10.94 -1.13 13.23
C GLN A 120 -10.77 0.38 13.08
N ILE A 121 -10.28 0.82 11.92
CA ILE A 121 -10.13 2.24 11.57
C ILE A 121 -11.50 2.95 11.64
N GLU A 122 -12.52 2.35 11.01
CA GLU A 122 -13.88 2.89 10.98
C GLU A 122 -14.52 2.93 12.37
N GLN A 123 -14.29 1.89 13.19
CA GLN A 123 -14.74 1.89 14.58
C GLN A 123 -14.11 3.04 15.37
N SER A 124 -12.80 3.30 15.20
CA SER A 124 -12.13 4.43 15.85
C SER A 124 -12.70 5.77 15.40
N ALA A 125 -13.04 5.90 14.11
CA ALA A 125 -13.63 7.11 13.57
C ALA A 125 -14.99 7.42 14.21
N LYS A 126 -15.86 6.40 14.35
CA LYS A 126 -17.17 6.53 14.99
C LYS A 126 -17.06 6.92 16.47
N GLU A 127 -16.13 6.32 17.19
CA GLU A 127 -15.88 6.69 18.59
C GLU A 127 -15.37 8.12 18.70
N ALA A 128 -14.42 8.53 17.85
CA ALA A 128 -13.91 9.90 17.84
C ALA A 128 -14.99 10.94 17.50
N GLN A 129 -15.92 10.62 16.60
CA GLN A 129 -17.05 11.51 16.30
C GLN A 129 -17.94 11.78 17.50
N ASN A 130 -18.10 10.79 18.40
CA ASN A 130 -18.95 10.88 19.58
C ASN A 130 -18.26 11.46 20.82
N LYS A 131 -16.92 11.59 20.80
CA LYS A 131 -16.16 12.17 21.91
C LYS A 131 -16.46 13.66 22.09
N SER A 132 -16.43 14.09 23.35
CA SER A 132 -16.39 15.51 23.69
C SER A 132 -15.08 16.14 23.19
N GLU A 133 -15.06 17.47 23.07
CA GLU A 133 -13.86 18.20 22.64
C GLU A 133 -12.69 17.98 23.60
N ALA A 134 -12.94 17.98 24.91
CA ALA A 134 -11.90 17.71 25.91
C ALA A 134 -11.30 16.30 25.77
N GLU A 135 -12.12 15.29 25.48
CA GLU A 135 -11.66 13.91 25.31
C GLU A 135 -10.84 13.73 24.03
N LEU A 136 -11.18 14.42 22.94
CA LEU A 136 -10.41 14.38 21.70
C LEU A 136 -8.98 14.91 21.90
N LEU A 137 -8.83 15.88 22.81
CA LEU A 137 -7.58 16.54 23.14
C LEU A 137 -6.74 15.76 24.18
N SER A 138 -7.31 14.77 24.87
CA SER A 138 -6.63 14.07 25.99
C SER A 138 -5.65 12.93 25.60
N GLY A 139 -5.29 12.80 24.32
CA GLY A 139 -4.44 11.71 23.83
C GLY A 139 -5.21 10.42 23.47
N PRO A 140 -4.54 9.28 23.28
CA PRO A 140 -5.18 8.02 22.91
C PRO A 140 -5.95 7.41 24.08
N SER A 141 -7.22 7.06 23.84
CA SER A 141 -8.05 6.28 24.76
C SER A 141 -7.61 4.82 24.84
N GLU A 142 -8.02 4.12 25.91
CA GLU A 142 -7.74 2.69 26.10
C GLU A 142 -8.24 1.85 24.92
N GLY A 143 -9.45 2.12 24.41
CA GLY A 143 -9.98 1.47 23.22
C GLY A 143 -9.13 1.69 21.95
N GLU A 144 -8.52 2.87 21.78
CA GLU A 144 -7.58 3.12 20.68
C GLU A 144 -6.30 2.28 20.82
N LEU A 145 -5.77 2.14 22.04
CA LEU A 145 -4.61 1.29 22.32
C LEU A 145 -4.90 -0.19 22.02
N GLU A 146 -6.07 -0.69 22.42
CA GLU A 146 -6.51 -2.07 22.14
C GLU A 146 -6.68 -2.33 20.64
N ARG A 147 -7.28 -1.39 19.91
CA ARG A 147 -7.39 -1.48 18.45
C ARG A 147 -6.04 -1.45 17.78
N ALA A 148 -5.12 -0.61 18.24
CA ALA A 148 -3.77 -0.56 17.71
C ALA A 148 -3.01 -1.88 17.91
N MET A 149 -3.15 -2.50 19.08
CA MET A 149 -2.63 -3.85 19.32
C MET A 149 -3.28 -4.91 18.41
N THR A 150 -4.59 -4.81 18.18
CA THR A 150 -5.33 -5.73 17.30
C THR A 150 -4.87 -5.58 15.84
N VAL A 151 -4.75 -4.35 15.34
CA VAL A 151 -4.23 -4.08 13.99
C VAL A 151 -2.79 -4.56 13.86
N LYS A 152 -1.93 -4.39 14.86
CA LYS A 152 -0.57 -4.95 14.86
C LYS A 152 -0.58 -6.47 14.68
N LYS A 153 -1.43 -7.19 15.41
CA LYS A 153 -1.57 -8.65 15.29
C LYS A 153 -2.07 -9.08 13.91
N LEU A 154 -3.02 -8.34 13.33
CA LEU A 154 -3.51 -8.59 11.98
C LEU A 154 -2.42 -8.34 10.93
N ALA A 155 -1.70 -7.22 11.06
CA ALA A 155 -0.64 -6.81 10.14
C ALA A 155 0.58 -7.74 10.19
N ALA A 156 0.85 -8.42 11.30
CA ALA A 156 1.93 -9.41 11.40
C ALA A 156 1.79 -10.57 10.39
N ASN A 157 0.57 -10.85 9.93
CA ASN A 157 0.28 -11.87 8.91
C ASN A 157 0.04 -11.28 7.52
N ALA A 158 0.16 -9.96 7.35
CA ALA A 158 -0.01 -9.27 6.08
C ALA A 158 1.33 -8.79 5.52
N SER A 159 1.36 -8.50 4.22
CA SER A 159 2.48 -7.76 3.63
C SER A 159 2.53 -6.33 4.20
N SER A 160 3.74 -5.81 4.46
CA SER A 160 3.97 -4.42 4.88
C SER A 160 3.29 -3.38 3.97
N GLY A 161 3.11 -3.70 2.69
CA GLY A 161 2.40 -2.86 1.72
C GLY A 161 0.96 -2.50 2.10
N VAL A 162 0.25 -3.35 2.86
CA VAL A 162 -1.11 -3.04 3.34
C VAL A 162 -1.09 -1.90 4.36
N VAL A 163 -0.18 -1.97 5.34
CA VAL A 163 -0.04 -0.92 6.36
C VAL A 163 0.45 0.38 5.73
N MET A 164 1.39 0.29 4.78
CA MET A 164 1.88 1.45 4.04
C MET A 164 0.75 2.15 3.28
N ALA A 165 -0.04 1.41 2.49
CA ALA A 165 -1.15 1.98 1.73
C ALA A 165 -2.19 2.65 2.64
N GLN A 166 -2.50 2.04 3.79
CA GLN A 166 -3.40 2.62 4.79
C GLN A 166 -2.84 3.91 5.39
N ALA A 167 -1.54 3.93 5.74
CA ALA A 167 -0.88 5.13 6.26
C ALA A 167 -0.86 6.27 5.23
N GLU A 168 -0.62 5.97 3.95
CA GLU A 168 -0.68 6.95 2.87
C GLU A 168 -2.10 7.49 2.66
N SER A 169 -3.11 6.62 2.68
CA SER A 169 -4.51 7.03 2.58
C SER A 169 -4.90 7.97 3.73
N LEU A 170 -4.56 7.64 4.97
CA LEU A 170 -4.87 8.49 6.13
C LEU A 170 -4.10 9.81 6.12
N ALA A 171 -2.85 9.81 5.66
CA ALA A 171 -2.09 11.04 5.46
C ALA A 171 -2.76 11.96 4.42
N ALA A 172 -3.24 11.39 3.33
CA ALA A 172 -3.99 12.12 2.31
C ALA A 172 -5.32 12.64 2.83
N ASP A 173 -6.06 11.86 3.62
CA ASP A 173 -7.33 12.27 4.25
C ASP A 173 -7.12 13.51 5.14
N TYR A 174 -6.06 13.53 5.94
CA TYR A 174 -5.73 14.69 6.76
C TYR A 174 -5.48 15.94 5.90
N GLU A 175 -4.66 15.82 4.86
CA GLU A 175 -4.34 16.95 3.98
C GLU A 175 -5.58 17.44 3.23
N HIS A 176 -6.46 16.52 2.82
CA HIS A 176 -7.74 16.85 2.22
C HIS A 176 -8.64 17.64 3.16
N VAL A 177 -8.91 17.14 4.38
CA VAL A 177 -9.71 17.84 5.41
C VAL A 177 -9.10 19.21 5.71
N ARG A 178 -7.77 19.28 5.81
CA ARG A 178 -7.05 20.52 6.06
C ARG A 178 -7.22 21.52 4.91
N ALA A 179 -7.27 21.08 3.67
CA ALA A 179 -7.38 21.96 2.50
C ALA A 179 -8.84 22.37 2.19
N SER A 180 -9.81 21.48 2.44
CA SER A 180 -11.21 21.65 2.03
C SER A 180 -12.06 22.41 3.05
N MET A 181 -11.67 22.42 4.34
CA MET A 181 -12.44 23.08 5.40
C MET A 181 -11.80 24.39 5.85
N PRO A 182 -12.59 25.45 6.14
CA PRO A 182 -12.06 26.67 6.75
C PRO A 182 -11.57 26.40 8.19
N PRO A 183 -10.62 27.19 8.71
CA PRO A 183 -10.24 27.12 10.13
C PRO A 183 -11.44 27.27 11.07
N GLY A 184 -11.56 26.38 12.05
CA GLY A 184 -12.66 26.38 13.02
C GLY A 184 -12.79 25.04 13.75
N ASN A 185 -13.69 24.97 14.73
CA ASN A 185 -13.86 23.79 15.60
C ASN A 185 -14.26 22.53 14.81
N ASP A 186 -15.15 22.66 13.81
CA ASP A 186 -15.57 21.54 12.98
C ASP A 186 -14.41 20.92 12.21
N ARG A 187 -13.51 21.76 11.68
CA ARG A 187 -12.29 21.30 11.01
C ARG A 187 -11.34 20.62 12.00
N THR A 188 -11.14 21.19 13.19
CA THR A 188 -10.32 20.56 14.23
C THR A 188 -10.87 19.19 14.60
N ARG A 189 -12.18 19.08 14.83
CA ARG A 189 -12.85 17.79 15.10
C ARG A 189 -12.65 16.80 13.95
N ALA A 190 -12.81 17.22 12.70
CA ALA A 190 -12.57 16.35 11.55
C ALA A 190 -11.11 15.87 11.46
N MET A 191 -10.14 16.74 11.73
CA MET A 191 -8.72 16.35 11.77
C MET A 191 -8.41 15.41 12.94
N GLU A 192 -9.02 15.61 14.12
CA GLU A 192 -8.87 14.69 15.27
C GLU A 192 -9.43 13.30 14.98
N VAL A 193 -10.53 13.20 14.22
CA VAL A 193 -11.05 11.91 13.74
C VAL A 193 -9.99 11.21 12.89
N VAL A 194 -9.29 11.93 12.00
CA VAL A 194 -8.19 11.35 11.22
C VAL A 194 -7.02 10.92 12.12
N VAL A 195 -6.65 11.71 13.12
CA VAL A 195 -5.61 11.33 14.10
C VAL A 195 -5.99 10.05 14.85
N SER A 196 -7.25 9.90 15.26
CA SER A 196 -7.75 8.67 15.90
C SER A 196 -7.62 7.44 14.99
N LYS A 197 -7.93 7.60 13.69
CA LYS A 197 -7.67 6.56 12.68
C LYS A 197 -6.19 6.22 12.56
N MET A 198 -5.30 7.22 12.53
CA MET A 198 -3.84 7.03 12.46
C MET A 198 -3.31 6.27 13.68
N ARG A 199 -3.75 6.65 14.89
CA ARG A 199 -3.43 5.94 16.14
C ARG A 199 -3.80 4.45 16.08
N THR A 200 -4.93 4.12 15.46
CA THR A 200 -5.40 2.73 15.29
C THR A 200 -4.44 1.85 14.48
N ILE A 201 -3.71 2.41 13.51
CA ILE A 201 -2.67 1.64 12.78
C ILE A 201 -1.27 1.87 13.34
N GLY A 202 -1.12 2.74 14.34
CA GLY A 202 0.16 3.32 14.74
C GLY A 202 1.20 2.28 15.15
N GLN A 203 0.81 1.23 15.89
CA GLN A 203 1.73 0.17 16.30
C GLN A 203 2.22 -0.70 15.13
N ALA A 204 1.35 -0.95 14.14
CA ALA A 204 1.72 -1.70 12.94
C ALA A 204 2.61 -0.86 12.03
N PHE A 205 2.38 0.46 11.99
CA PHE A 205 3.13 1.42 11.20
C PHE A 205 4.51 1.76 11.81
N PHE A 206 4.72 1.55 13.12
CA PHE A 206 5.93 1.98 13.84
C PHE A 206 7.29 1.67 13.15
N PRO A 207 7.51 0.52 12.49
CA PRO A 207 8.76 0.27 11.76
C PRO A 207 9.04 1.25 10.60
N LEU A 208 7.99 1.86 10.02
CA LEU A 208 8.06 2.79 8.88
C LEU A 208 8.19 4.26 9.29
N ARG A 209 8.23 4.56 10.61
CA ARG A 209 8.16 5.93 11.13
C ARG A 209 9.24 6.86 10.60
N HIS A 210 10.49 6.39 10.47
CA HIS A 210 11.59 7.22 9.99
C HIS A 210 11.45 7.57 8.50
N GLU A 211 10.87 6.67 7.70
CA GLU A 211 10.61 6.92 6.28
C GLU A 211 9.65 8.09 6.10
N PHE A 212 8.57 8.15 6.90
CA PHE A 212 7.60 9.24 6.82
C PHE A 212 8.10 10.54 7.49
N ALA A 213 8.96 10.43 8.50
CA ALA A 213 9.48 11.58 9.25
C ALA A 213 10.32 12.52 8.39
N GLY A 214 10.97 11.99 7.35
CA GLY A 214 11.80 12.75 6.40
C GLY A 214 11.03 13.41 5.25
N VAL A 215 9.73 13.16 5.11
CA VAL A 215 8.95 13.64 3.95
C VAL A 215 8.33 15.02 4.20
N ALA A 216 8.26 15.83 3.14
CA ALA A 216 7.67 17.18 3.17
C ALA A 216 6.14 17.22 3.35
N SER A 217 5.43 16.08 3.24
CA SER A 217 3.98 15.98 3.45
C SER A 217 3.61 16.17 4.94
N PRO A 218 2.78 17.18 5.30
CA PRO A 218 2.30 17.33 6.67
C PRO A 218 1.43 16.14 7.13
N GLY A 219 0.68 15.49 6.24
CA GLY A 219 -0.09 14.29 6.58
C GLY A 219 0.81 13.12 6.98
N LYS A 220 1.90 12.89 6.25
CA LYS A 220 2.87 11.84 6.60
C LYS A 220 3.58 12.13 7.93
N ARG A 221 3.93 13.39 8.21
CA ARG A 221 4.50 13.75 9.52
C ARG A 221 3.48 13.62 10.66
N LEU A 222 2.21 13.94 10.42
CA LEU A 222 1.15 13.70 11.40
C LEU A 222 0.97 12.21 11.70
N MET A 223 1.07 11.34 10.70
CA MET A 223 1.04 9.89 10.88
C MET A 223 2.14 9.42 11.85
N VAL A 224 3.37 9.95 11.71
CA VAL A 224 4.47 9.68 12.64
C VAL A 224 4.16 10.17 14.05
N ILE A 225 3.67 11.40 14.19
CA ILE A 225 3.30 11.97 15.50
C ILE A 225 2.23 11.11 16.19
N ALA A 226 1.18 10.73 15.46
CA ALA A 226 0.10 9.88 15.96
C ALA A 226 0.61 8.49 16.37
N THR A 227 1.56 7.92 15.64
CA THR A 227 2.25 6.68 16.03
C THR A 227 3.04 6.85 17.32
N LEU A 228 3.77 7.95 17.49
CA LEU A 228 4.56 8.23 18.70
C LEU A 228 3.70 8.44 19.95
N GLN A 229 2.43 8.85 19.79
CA GLN A 229 1.47 8.89 20.89
C GLN A 229 1.07 7.49 21.39
N ILE A 230 1.20 6.45 20.57
CA ILE A 230 0.84 5.06 20.90
C ILE A 230 2.07 4.24 21.31
N CYS A 231 3.17 4.42 20.59
CA CYS A 231 4.45 3.74 20.80
C CYS A 231 5.55 4.78 20.75
N TYR A 232 5.95 5.26 21.92
CA TYR A 232 6.94 6.31 22.01
C TYR A 232 8.35 5.81 21.70
N ASP A 233 9.10 6.64 20.98
CA ASP A 233 10.51 6.44 20.65
C ASP A 233 11.31 7.67 21.12
N PHE A 234 12.14 7.49 22.16
CA PHE A 234 12.93 8.58 22.72
C PHE A 234 14.01 9.10 21.76
N GLU A 235 14.40 8.32 20.75
CA GLU A 235 15.31 8.80 19.69
C GLU A 235 14.66 9.86 18.79
N MET A 236 13.33 9.92 18.76
CA MET A 236 12.57 10.91 17.99
C MET A 236 12.16 12.13 18.82
N LEU A 237 12.63 12.27 20.07
CA LEU A 237 12.28 13.40 20.94
C LEU A 237 12.68 14.75 20.32
N ASP A 238 13.93 14.88 19.85
CA ASP A 238 14.40 16.10 19.21
C ASP A 238 13.60 16.41 17.93
N TRP A 239 13.22 15.38 17.18
CA TRP A 239 12.39 15.54 15.99
C TRP A 239 11.01 16.08 16.36
N LEU A 240 10.37 15.60 17.44
CA LEU A 240 9.09 16.14 17.92
C LEU A 240 9.21 17.61 18.35
N VAL A 241 10.27 17.97 19.09
CA VAL A 241 10.53 19.36 19.50
C VAL A 241 10.66 20.28 18.29
N GLN A 242 11.41 19.86 17.26
CA GLN A 242 11.53 20.61 16.01
C GLN A 242 10.17 20.82 15.31
N ARG A 243 9.27 19.83 15.36
CA ARG A 243 7.92 19.97 14.80
C ARG A 243 7.08 20.99 15.58
N VAL A 244 7.21 21.07 16.91
CA VAL A 244 6.58 22.13 17.70
C VAL A 244 7.04 23.52 17.23
N GLY A 245 8.31 23.71 16.90
CA GLY A 245 8.82 25.00 16.43
C GLY A 245 8.49 25.37 14.97
N SER A 246 8.24 24.39 14.10
CA SER A 246 8.18 24.61 12.63
C SER A 246 6.83 24.33 11.98
N GLU A 247 5.93 23.60 12.64
CA GLU A 247 4.65 23.19 12.04
C GLU A 247 3.52 24.20 12.24
N LYS A 248 2.37 23.91 11.61
CA LYS A 248 1.11 24.63 11.88
C LYS A 248 0.50 24.23 13.24
N PRO A 249 -0.34 25.09 13.86
CA PRO A 249 -0.87 24.89 15.21
C PRO A 249 -1.38 23.48 15.54
N PHE A 250 -2.14 22.85 14.65
CA PHE A 250 -2.66 21.50 14.88
C PHE A 250 -1.55 20.43 15.04
N LEU A 251 -0.54 20.44 14.17
CA LEU A 251 0.59 19.50 14.27
C LEU A 251 1.47 19.80 15.49
N GLN A 252 1.69 21.08 15.80
CA GLN A 252 2.42 21.49 17.01
C GLN A 252 1.74 20.95 18.27
N TYR A 253 0.43 21.08 18.34
CA TYR A 253 -0.38 20.55 19.44
C TYR A 253 -0.25 19.02 19.55
N GLN A 254 -0.41 18.28 18.44
CA GLN A 254 -0.27 16.83 18.45
C GLN A 254 1.15 16.36 18.83
N ALA A 255 2.19 17.12 18.45
CA ALA A 255 3.56 16.85 18.87
C ALA A 255 3.76 17.07 20.38
N LEU A 256 3.19 18.14 20.95
CA LEU A 256 3.18 18.36 22.41
C LEU A 256 2.47 17.21 23.14
N VAL A 257 1.32 16.75 22.64
CA VAL A 257 0.61 15.60 23.20
C VAL A 257 1.48 14.34 23.18
N ALA A 258 2.21 14.09 22.09
CA ALA A 258 3.14 12.95 22.01
C ALA A 258 4.26 13.02 23.06
N ILE A 259 4.84 14.21 23.27
CA ILE A 259 5.86 14.45 24.29
C ILE A 259 5.30 14.25 25.70
N LEU A 260 4.10 14.76 25.98
CA LEU A 260 3.44 14.58 27.28
C LEU A 260 3.21 13.10 27.61
N LEU A 261 2.68 12.33 26.65
CA LEU A 261 2.45 10.90 26.81
C LEU A 261 3.75 10.12 27.03
N ALA A 262 4.85 10.55 26.38
CA ALA A 262 6.17 9.99 26.60
C ALA A 262 6.61 10.07 28.06
N MET A 263 6.41 11.24 28.67
CA MET A 263 6.80 11.51 30.06
C MET A 263 5.95 10.74 31.06
N GLN A 264 4.69 10.47 30.71
CA GLN A 264 3.80 9.62 31.50
C GLN A 264 4.12 8.12 31.35
N GLY A 265 4.91 7.75 30.33
CA GLY A 265 5.33 6.39 30.06
C GLY A 265 6.25 5.80 31.13
N LYS A 266 6.19 4.47 31.30
CA LYS A 266 6.94 3.72 32.32
C LYS A 266 8.47 3.94 32.23
N ASN A 267 8.98 4.19 31.03
CA ASN A 267 10.41 4.34 30.77
C ASN A 267 10.91 5.79 30.93
N ALA A 268 10.04 6.78 31.14
CA ALA A 268 10.40 8.20 31.15
C ALA A 268 11.53 8.54 32.12
N LYS A 269 11.58 7.87 33.28
CA LYS A 269 12.61 8.10 34.30
C LYS A 269 14.03 7.86 33.80
N ALA A 270 14.22 6.91 32.89
CA ALA A 270 15.53 6.61 32.31
C ALA A 270 16.03 7.73 31.37
N TYR A 271 15.13 8.60 30.91
CA TYR A 271 15.40 9.64 29.91
C TYR A 271 15.24 11.06 30.47
N ILE A 272 15.25 11.25 31.79
CA ILE A 272 15.10 12.57 32.42
C ILE A 272 16.07 13.63 31.83
N PRO A 273 17.37 13.35 31.61
CA PRO A 273 18.27 14.35 31.02
C PRO A 273 17.85 14.80 29.62
N SER A 274 17.44 13.87 28.75
CA SER A 274 16.96 14.18 27.40
C SER A 274 15.63 14.93 27.43
N LEU A 275 14.72 14.52 28.31
CA LEU A 275 13.42 15.20 28.51
C LEU A 275 13.61 16.63 29.03
N ASP A 276 14.58 16.86 29.91
CA ASP A 276 14.88 18.19 30.44
C ASP A 276 15.42 19.15 29.36
N ALA A 277 16.34 18.65 28.52
CA ALA A 277 16.84 19.39 27.37
C ALA A 277 15.70 19.73 26.40
N ALA A 278 14.83 18.77 26.10
CA ALA A 278 13.67 18.97 25.24
C ALA A 278 12.69 20.02 25.79
N VAL A 279 12.36 19.96 27.08
CA VAL A 279 11.46 20.95 27.72
C VAL A 279 12.07 22.35 27.71
N SER A 280 13.38 22.45 27.97
CA SER A 280 14.09 23.73 27.90
C SER A 280 14.00 24.35 26.50
N GLU A 281 14.15 23.56 25.44
CA GLU A 281 13.99 24.03 24.06
C GLU A 281 12.52 24.36 23.73
N LEU A 282 11.56 23.55 24.18
CA LEU A 282 10.13 23.84 24.01
C LEU A 282 9.72 25.19 24.63
N GLY A 283 10.31 25.55 25.76
CA GLY A 283 10.08 26.84 26.43
C GLY A 283 10.32 28.04 25.51
N ARG A 284 11.22 27.92 24.52
CA ARG A 284 11.52 28.98 23.55
C ARG A 284 10.37 29.23 22.56
N PHE A 285 9.47 28.27 22.37
CA PHE A 285 8.31 28.41 21.48
C PHE A 285 7.07 28.95 22.19
N ARG A 286 7.10 29.10 23.52
CA ARG A 286 5.95 29.52 24.35
C ARG A 286 5.30 30.82 23.86
N ASP A 287 6.11 31.81 23.51
CA ASP A 287 5.62 33.11 23.02
C ASP A 287 5.01 33.00 21.62
N SER A 288 5.54 32.10 20.77
CA SER A 288 5.05 31.88 19.40
C SER A 288 3.63 31.29 19.35
N PHE A 289 3.13 30.73 20.46
CA PHE A 289 1.78 30.18 20.52
C PHE A 289 0.68 31.25 20.52
N GLY A 290 1.02 32.52 20.81
CA GLY A 290 0.05 33.62 20.86
C GLY A 290 -1.05 33.36 21.90
N GLY A 291 -2.32 33.61 21.55
CA GLY A 291 -3.45 33.38 22.46
C GLY A 291 -3.93 31.93 22.59
N ASP A 292 -3.22 30.94 22.05
CA ASP A 292 -3.66 29.54 22.04
C ASP A 292 -3.48 28.89 23.41
N THR A 293 -4.59 28.76 24.13
CA THR A 293 -4.64 28.20 25.48
C THR A 293 -4.34 26.70 25.51
N SER A 294 -4.70 25.95 24.47
CA SER A 294 -4.49 24.50 24.42
C SER A 294 -3.02 24.13 24.31
N ARG A 295 -2.27 24.77 23.40
CA ARG A 295 -0.82 24.55 23.25
C ARG A 295 -0.05 25.00 24.49
N ARG A 296 -0.37 26.17 25.04
CA ARG A 296 0.26 26.66 26.29
C ARG A 296 -0.04 25.76 27.48
N GLY A 297 -1.31 25.39 27.68
CA GLY A 297 -1.70 24.49 28.77
C GLY A 297 -1.05 23.12 28.69
N THR A 298 -0.87 22.58 27.49
CA THR A 298 -0.16 21.31 27.29
C THR A 298 1.32 21.44 27.61
N LEU A 299 1.97 22.55 27.24
CA LEU A 299 3.36 22.82 27.62
C LEU A 299 3.53 22.99 29.14
N ASP A 300 2.61 23.69 29.80
CA ASP A 300 2.63 23.85 31.26
C ASP A 300 2.47 22.48 31.96
N GLU A 301 1.61 21.59 31.46
CA GLU A 301 1.48 20.23 32.00
C GLU A 301 2.74 19.40 31.76
N ILE A 302 3.39 19.52 30.60
CA ILE A 302 4.69 18.89 30.31
C ILE A 302 5.75 19.31 31.35
N GLU A 303 5.89 20.61 31.61
CA GLU A 303 6.84 21.14 32.60
C GLU A 303 6.55 20.62 34.00
N LYS A 304 5.26 20.58 34.38
CA LYS A 304 4.82 20.03 35.66
C LYS A 304 5.17 18.55 35.81
N VAL A 305 4.85 17.72 34.81
CA VAL A 305 5.16 16.28 34.82
C VAL A 305 6.67 16.03 34.90
N LEU A 306 7.49 16.80 34.18
CA LEU A 306 8.94 16.69 34.27
C LEU A 306 9.47 17.01 35.68
N ASN A 307 8.95 18.06 36.31
CA ASN A 307 9.32 18.41 37.69
C ASN A 307 8.92 17.30 38.68
N ASP A 308 7.77 16.66 38.49
CA ASP A 308 7.35 15.51 39.28
C ASP A 308 8.28 14.31 39.10
N LEU A 309 8.69 14.00 37.87
CA LEU A 309 9.66 12.94 37.56
C LEU A 309 11.01 13.18 38.22
N LYS A 310 11.51 14.42 38.20
CA LYS A 310 12.77 14.83 38.86
C LYS A 310 12.68 14.64 40.38
N ARG A 311 11.60 15.13 41.01
CA ARG A 311 11.36 14.97 42.46
C ARG A 311 11.26 13.50 42.88
N ALA A 312 10.57 12.68 42.08
CA ALA A 312 10.42 11.25 42.36
C ALA A 312 11.75 10.47 42.29
N THR A 313 12.68 10.92 41.45
CA THR A 313 14.02 10.33 41.33
C THR A 313 14.93 10.73 42.50
N GLN A 314 14.89 12.00 42.92
CA GLN A 314 15.66 12.48 44.08
C GLN A 314 15.26 11.80 45.40
N LYS A 315 13.98 11.49 45.61
CA LYS A 315 13.51 10.78 46.83
C LYS A 315 14.02 9.34 46.97
N ARG A 316 14.60 8.75 45.91
CA ARG A 316 15.10 7.37 45.90
C ARG A 316 16.63 7.28 46.02
N ALA A 317 17.33 8.40 45.85
CA ALA A 317 18.77 8.50 46.04
C ALA A 317 19.07 8.82 47.51
#